data_AF-A0A3D4P0H7-F1
#
_entry.id   AF-A0A3D4P0H7-F1
#
_cell.length_a   1.000
_cell.length_b   1.000
_cell.length_c   1.000
_cell.angle_alpha   90.00
_cell.angle_beta   90.00
_cell.angle_gamma   90.00
#
_symmetry.space_group_name_H-M   'P 1'
#
loop_
_entity.id
_entity.type
_entity.pdbx_description
1 polymer ?
#
loop_
_entity_poly.entity_id
_entity_poly.type
_entity_poly.pdbx_seq_one_letter_code
_entity_poly.pdbx_strand_id
1 'polypeptide(L)'
;MRHKLVAAFIVCLFIVQAGWPQTPAETYSDSPVLPAGIQGQRIQSLIDTLNSGNPERVSKFISTECGERFRNMAPMDEHISVFLGFHRETGGIDFHGIRTYVPEHSGETVVIVKDRNLEDWRGLVVRFGKGPDCIIEGLGISPARPPKSVQEPPLTQE
;
A
#
# COMPACT_ATOMS: atom_id res chain seq x y z
N MET A 1 -36.31 31.40 39.10
CA MET A 1 -35.46 32.16 38.14
C MET A 1 -34.07 31.54 37.88
N ARG A 2 -33.79 30.29 38.28
CA ARG A 2 -32.44 29.68 38.15
C ARG A 2 -32.29 28.62 37.03
N HIS A 3 -33.37 28.28 36.34
CA HIS A 3 -33.39 27.22 35.32
C HIS A 3 -33.39 27.72 33.87
N LYS A 4 -33.59 29.03 33.64
CA LYS A 4 -33.61 29.60 32.28
C LYS A 4 -32.21 30.00 31.76
N LEU A 5 -31.20 30.04 32.62
CA LEU A 5 -29.81 30.40 32.27
C LEU A 5 -28.95 29.20 31.84
N VAL A 6 -29.35 27.97 32.19
CA VAL A 6 -28.57 26.75 31.85
C VAL A 6 -28.90 26.25 30.44
N ALA A 7 -30.11 26.50 29.94
CA ALA A 7 -30.54 26.03 28.62
C ALA A 7 -29.86 26.77 27.45
N ALA A 8 -29.40 28.01 27.66
CA ALA A 8 -28.74 28.80 26.61
C ALA A 8 -27.29 28.34 26.34
N PHE A 9 -26.64 27.65 27.29
CA PHE A 9 -25.24 27.25 27.14
C PHE A 9 -25.06 25.93 26.37
N ILE A 10 -26.08 25.06 26.35
CA ILE A 10 -26.03 23.75 25.69
C ILE A 10 -26.30 23.86 24.19
N VAL A 11 -27.07 24.87 23.74
CA VAL A 11 -27.37 25.07 22.31
C VAL A 11 -26.19 25.66 21.54
N CYS A 12 -25.31 26.44 22.19
CA CYS A 12 -24.12 27.00 21.53
C CYS A 12 -22.96 25.99 21.35
N LEU A 13 -22.97 24.84 22.03
CA LEU A 13 -21.87 23.88 21.95
C LEU A 13 -21.92 22.96 20.72
N PHE A 14 -23.01 22.96 19.95
CA PHE A 14 -23.20 22.07 18.80
C PHE A 14 -22.91 22.68 17.42
N ILE A 15 -22.57 23.97 17.32
CA ILE A 15 -22.38 24.64 16.01
C ILE A 15 -20.91 24.58 15.53
N VAL A 16 -19.96 24.13 16.35
CA VAL A 16 -18.51 24.25 16.05
C VAL A 16 -17.92 23.07 15.25
N GLN A 17 -18.72 22.10 14.79
CA GLN A 17 -18.19 20.93 14.07
C GLN A 17 -18.28 20.96 12.55
N ALA A 18 -18.91 21.97 11.94
CA ALA A 18 -19.18 21.97 10.48
C ALA A 18 -18.09 22.61 9.60
N GLY A 19 -16.92 22.97 10.16
CA GLY A 19 -15.93 23.82 9.47
C GLY A 19 -14.60 23.17 9.13
N TRP A 20 -14.45 21.85 9.25
CA TRP A 20 -13.17 21.23 8.88
C TRP A 20 -13.09 21.21 7.35
N PRO A 21 -12.11 21.90 6.74
CA PRO A 21 -11.95 21.88 5.29
C PRO A 21 -11.77 20.42 4.86
N GLN A 22 -12.63 19.95 3.96
CA GLN A 22 -12.42 18.65 3.33
C GLN A 22 -11.11 18.76 2.55
N THR A 23 -10.11 17.98 2.93
CA THR A 23 -8.92 17.81 2.10
C THR A 23 -9.38 17.40 0.70
N PRO A 24 -8.88 18.04 -0.38
CA PRO A 24 -9.24 17.67 -1.73
C PRO A 24 -9.13 16.16 -1.90
N ALA A 25 -10.15 15.54 -2.50
CA ALA A 25 -10.14 14.09 -2.70
C ALA A 25 -8.89 13.71 -3.49
N GLU A 26 -8.10 12.81 -2.91
CA GLU A 26 -6.85 12.35 -3.52
C GLU A 26 -7.14 11.64 -4.84
N THR A 27 -6.53 12.14 -5.92
CA THR A 27 -6.64 11.56 -7.25
C THR A 27 -5.38 10.76 -7.58
N TYR A 28 -5.49 9.86 -8.55
CA TYR A 28 -4.37 9.00 -8.96
C TYR A 28 -4.39 8.70 -10.46
N SER A 29 -3.22 8.33 -10.96
CA SER A 29 -2.97 7.69 -12.26
C SER A 29 -2.11 6.45 -12.07
N ASP A 30 -2.28 5.48 -12.96
CA ASP A 30 -1.53 4.22 -12.94
C ASP A 30 -0.73 4.08 -14.25
N SER A 31 0.56 3.77 -14.14
CA SER A 31 1.43 3.39 -15.26
C SER A 31 1.55 1.87 -15.33
N PRO A 32 1.20 1.20 -16.44
CA PRO A 32 1.23 -0.27 -16.53
C PRO A 32 2.65 -0.83 -16.72
N VAL A 33 3.69 0.00 -16.58
CA VAL A 33 5.08 -0.38 -16.82
C VAL A 33 5.88 -0.16 -15.54
N LEU A 34 6.74 -1.13 -15.21
CA LEU A 34 7.71 -0.98 -14.13
C LEU A 34 8.68 0.18 -14.43
N PRO A 35 9.19 0.87 -13.40
CA PRO A 35 10.24 1.88 -13.59
C PRO A 35 11.47 1.23 -14.25
N ALA A 36 12.15 1.97 -15.12
CA ALA A 36 13.37 1.46 -15.73
C ALA A 36 14.51 1.32 -14.70
N GLY A 37 15.50 0.46 -15.00
CA GLY A 37 16.72 0.32 -14.21
C GLY A 37 16.56 -0.48 -12.91
N ILE A 38 17.43 -0.21 -11.93
CA ILE A 38 17.54 -1.00 -10.69
C ILE A 38 16.25 -0.95 -9.87
N GLN A 39 15.55 0.18 -9.84
CA GLN A 39 14.29 0.31 -9.11
C GLN A 39 13.23 -0.68 -9.61
N GLY A 40 13.05 -0.81 -10.94
CA GLY A 40 12.15 -1.81 -11.51
C GLY A 40 12.58 -3.24 -11.22
N GLN A 41 13.89 -3.52 -11.26
CA GLN A 41 14.44 -4.83 -10.92
C GLN A 41 14.14 -5.21 -9.46
N ARG A 42 14.24 -4.26 -8.52
CA ARG A 42 13.90 -4.47 -7.10
C ARG A 42 12.42 -4.76 -6.90
N ILE A 43 11.55 -4.03 -7.61
CA ILE A 43 10.10 -4.28 -7.57
C ILE A 43 9.78 -5.66 -8.14
N GLN A 44 10.39 -6.04 -9.26
CA GLN A 44 10.21 -7.37 -9.83
C GLN A 44 10.70 -8.47 -8.86
N SER A 45 11.88 -8.30 -8.26
CA SER A 45 12.42 -9.27 -7.29
C SER A 45 11.51 -9.43 -6.07
N LEU A 46 10.93 -8.32 -5.57
CA LEU A 46 9.93 -8.34 -4.52
C LEU A 46 8.69 -9.15 -4.91
N ILE A 47 8.11 -8.89 -6.09
CA ILE A 47 6.93 -9.59 -6.59
C ILE A 47 7.22 -11.09 -6.75
N ASP A 48 8.36 -11.44 -7.36
CA ASP A 48 8.77 -12.84 -7.53
C ASP A 48 8.96 -13.53 -6.18
N THR A 49 9.45 -12.81 -5.18
CA THR A 49 9.64 -13.32 -3.82
C THR A 49 8.30 -13.57 -3.13
N LEU A 50 7.36 -12.62 -3.19
CA LEU A 50 5.99 -12.79 -2.68
C LEU A 50 5.26 -13.94 -3.38
N ASN A 51 5.50 -14.14 -4.67
CA ASN A 51 4.89 -15.20 -5.46
C ASN A 51 5.54 -16.59 -5.28
N SER A 52 6.73 -16.66 -4.70
CA SER A 52 7.48 -17.92 -4.63
C SER A 52 6.95 -18.91 -3.59
N GLY A 53 6.31 -18.42 -2.52
CA GLY A 53 5.95 -19.25 -1.36
C GLY A 53 7.16 -19.95 -0.71
N ASN A 54 8.40 -19.48 -0.96
CA ASN A 54 9.63 -20.17 -0.57
C ASN A 54 10.38 -19.37 0.53
N PRO A 55 10.59 -19.95 1.73
CA PRO A 55 11.22 -19.25 2.85
C PRO A 55 12.69 -18.89 2.58
N GLU A 56 13.45 -19.73 1.87
CA GLU A 56 14.85 -19.46 1.54
C GLU A 56 14.98 -18.25 0.61
N ARG A 57 14.06 -18.11 -0.36
CA ARG A 57 14.01 -16.97 -1.27
C ARG A 57 13.69 -15.69 -0.50
N VAL A 58 12.73 -15.74 0.43
CA VAL A 58 12.41 -14.59 1.29
C VAL A 58 13.65 -14.19 2.10
N SER A 59 14.28 -15.14 2.79
CA SER A 59 15.47 -14.88 3.59
C SER A 59 16.61 -14.24 2.78
N LYS A 60 16.83 -14.75 1.56
CA LYS A 60 17.81 -14.19 0.63
C LYS A 60 17.43 -12.76 0.22
N PHE A 61 16.20 -12.52 -0.22
CA PHE A 61 15.71 -11.20 -0.61
C PHE A 61 15.89 -10.16 0.51
N ILE A 62 15.48 -10.52 1.74
CA ILE A 62 15.64 -9.66 2.91
C ILE A 62 17.13 -9.37 3.16
N SER A 63 17.98 -10.37 3.07
CA SER A 63 19.42 -10.22 3.36
C SER A 63 20.19 -9.42 2.31
N THR A 64 19.79 -9.48 1.03
CA THR A 64 20.57 -8.92 -0.08
C THR A 64 19.98 -7.66 -0.70
N GLU A 65 18.67 -7.46 -0.63
CA GLU A 65 17.99 -6.36 -1.33
C GLU A 65 17.33 -5.35 -0.39
N CYS A 66 17.25 -5.68 0.91
CA CYS A 66 16.70 -4.80 1.92
C CYS A 66 17.79 -4.17 2.81
N GLY A 67 17.54 -2.93 3.21
CA GLY A 67 18.43 -2.12 4.02
C GLY A 67 18.45 -2.59 5.47
N GLU A 68 19.47 -2.16 6.21
CA GLU A 68 19.62 -2.49 7.63
C GLU A 68 18.39 -2.08 8.44
N ARG A 69 17.81 -0.91 8.15
CA ARG A 69 16.60 -0.44 8.83
C ARG A 69 15.48 -1.46 8.71
N PHE A 70 15.18 -1.93 7.49
CA PHE A 70 14.11 -2.89 7.26
C PHE A 70 14.42 -4.26 7.88
N ARG A 71 15.64 -4.76 7.70
CA ARG A 71 16.09 -6.05 8.25
C ARG A 71 16.01 -6.11 9.78
N ASN A 72 16.16 -4.97 10.45
CA ASN A 72 16.13 -4.87 11.91
C ASN A 72 14.73 -4.55 12.46
N MET A 73 13.71 -4.37 11.62
CA MET A 73 12.34 -4.12 12.10
C MET A 73 11.71 -5.34 12.78
N ALA A 74 12.13 -6.55 12.38
CA ALA A 74 11.64 -7.80 12.92
C ALA A 74 12.70 -8.91 12.75
N PRO A 75 12.65 -10.00 13.54
CA PRO A 75 13.48 -11.18 13.29
C PRO A 75 13.22 -11.78 11.90
N MET A 76 14.21 -12.47 11.33
CA MET A 76 14.09 -13.08 9.99
C MET A 76 12.88 -14.01 9.87
N ASP A 77 12.61 -14.83 10.89
CA ASP A 77 11.47 -15.75 10.89
C ASP A 77 10.12 -15.02 10.84
N GLU A 78 10.03 -13.81 11.40
CA GLU A 78 8.83 -12.99 11.33
C GLU A 78 8.65 -12.39 9.93
N HIS A 79 9.73 -11.92 9.30
CA HIS A 79 9.68 -11.52 7.88
C HIS A 79 9.22 -12.67 6.99
N ILE A 80 9.79 -13.86 7.16
CA ILE A 80 9.40 -15.07 6.43
C ILE A 80 7.92 -15.37 6.67
N SER A 81 7.46 -15.36 7.92
CA SER A 81 6.07 -15.62 8.28
C SER A 81 5.10 -14.66 7.58
N VAL A 82 5.42 -13.36 7.55
CA VAL A 82 4.61 -12.34 6.88
C VAL A 82 4.54 -12.58 5.37
N PHE A 83 5.67 -12.80 4.71
CA PHE A 83 5.71 -13.03 3.26
C PHE A 83 4.96 -14.31 2.86
N LEU A 84 5.17 -15.41 3.61
CA LEU A 84 4.46 -16.66 3.37
C LEU A 84 2.97 -16.57 3.72
N GLY A 85 2.62 -15.78 4.75
CA GLY A 85 1.24 -15.47 5.10
C GLY A 85 0.52 -14.75 3.97
N PHE A 86 1.15 -13.69 3.44
CA PHE A 86 0.63 -12.97 2.28
C PHE A 86 0.46 -13.89 1.07
N HIS A 87 1.47 -14.72 0.75
CA HIS A 87 1.35 -15.68 -0.35
C HIS A 87 0.18 -16.66 -0.17
N ARG A 88 -0.04 -17.18 1.04
CA ARG A 88 -1.17 -18.08 1.34
C ARG A 88 -2.51 -17.36 1.22
N GLU A 89 -2.60 -16.11 1.69
CA GLU A 89 -3.81 -15.30 1.60
C GLU A 89 -4.19 -15.06 0.13
N THR A 90 -3.22 -14.64 -0.69
CA THR A 90 -3.51 -14.17 -2.05
C THR A 90 -3.35 -15.23 -3.15
N GLY A 91 -2.70 -16.36 -2.87
CA GLY A 91 -2.34 -17.35 -3.90
C GLY A 91 -1.27 -16.81 -4.88
N GLY A 92 -0.57 -15.74 -4.49
CA GLY A 92 0.25 -14.91 -5.36
C GLY A 92 -0.48 -13.66 -5.85
N ILE A 93 0.23 -12.84 -6.61
CA ILE A 93 -0.20 -11.53 -7.06
C ILE A 93 0.27 -11.27 -8.49
N ASP A 94 -0.54 -10.54 -9.24
CA ASP A 94 -0.22 -10.10 -10.60
C ASP A 94 0.00 -8.59 -10.65
N PHE A 95 1.08 -8.17 -11.30
CA PHE A 95 1.42 -6.76 -11.45
C PHE A 95 0.45 -6.07 -12.40
N HIS A 96 -0.04 -4.90 -12.02
CA HIS A 96 -0.91 -4.07 -12.85
C HIS A 96 -0.36 -2.68 -13.14
N GLY A 97 0.38 -2.07 -12.22
CA GLY A 97 0.99 -0.78 -12.50
C GLY A 97 1.66 -0.11 -11.32
N ILE A 98 2.26 1.04 -11.58
CA ILE A 98 2.77 1.98 -10.59
C ILE A 98 1.78 3.12 -10.44
N ARG A 99 1.30 3.34 -9.21
CA ARG A 99 0.35 4.40 -8.90
C ARG A 99 1.08 5.67 -8.46
N THR A 100 0.71 6.78 -9.09
CA THR A 100 1.10 8.13 -8.68
C THR A 100 -0.13 8.85 -8.13
N TYR A 101 -0.01 9.35 -6.90
CA TYR A 101 -1.06 10.14 -6.25
C TYR A 101 -0.86 11.64 -6.49
N VAL A 102 -1.96 12.40 -6.42
CA VAL A 102 -1.97 13.85 -6.43
C VAL A 102 -2.77 14.33 -5.21
N PRO A 103 -2.13 14.98 -4.22
CA PRO A 103 -0.70 15.30 -4.15
C PRO A 103 0.21 14.07 -4.04
N GLU A 104 1.47 14.19 -4.49
CA GLU A 104 2.41 13.07 -4.52
C GLU A 104 2.86 12.66 -3.11
N HIS A 105 2.88 11.35 -2.85
CA HIS A 105 3.48 10.78 -1.64
C HIS A 105 5.00 10.72 -1.81
N SER A 106 5.69 11.74 -1.30
CA SER A 106 7.14 11.83 -1.41
C SER A 106 7.85 10.63 -0.79
N GLY A 107 8.73 9.98 -1.56
CA GLY A 107 9.58 8.89 -1.08
C GLY A 107 8.93 7.49 -1.08
N GLU A 108 7.74 7.35 -1.65
CA GLU A 108 7.03 6.07 -1.77
C GLU A 108 6.78 5.70 -3.23
N THR A 109 7.04 4.45 -3.59
CA THR A 109 6.58 3.87 -4.85
C THR A 109 5.44 2.91 -4.55
N VAL A 110 4.26 3.18 -5.07
CA VAL A 110 3.08 2.35 -4.84
C VAL A 110 2.86 1.44 -6.04
N VAL A 111 3.06 0.14 -5.83
CA VAL A 111 2.89 -0.90 -6.85
C VAL A 111 1.49 -1.49 -6.70
N ILE A 112 0.67 -1.35 -7.73
CA ILE A 112 -0.68 -1.91 -7.77
C ILE A 112 -0.62 -3.33 -8.32
N VAL A 113 -1.18 -4.24 -7.54
CA VAL A 113 -1.24 -5.67 -7.84
C VAL A 113 -2.64 -6.19 -7.60
N LYS A 114 -2.97 -7.30 -8.26
CA LYS A 114 -4.23 -8.02 -8.06
C LYS A 114 -3.95 -9.38 -7.44
N ASP A 115 -4.66 -9.68 -6.37
CA ASP A 115 -4.69 -10.98 -5.69
C ASP A 115 -5.29 -12.05 -6.62
N ARG A 116 -4.76 -13.27 -6.61
CA ARG A 116 -5.24 -14.39 -7.46
C ARG A 116 -6.37 -15.22 -6.83
N ASN A 117 -6.43 -15.27 -5.51
CA ASN A 117 -7.46 -16.01 -4.78
C ASN A 117 -8.76 -15.21 -4.69
N LEU A 118 -8.68 -13.93 -4.32
CA LEU A 118 -9.84 -13.09 -4.04
C LEU A 118 -10.11 -12.03 -5.10
N GLU A 119 -9.22 -11.88 -6.08
CA GLU A 119 -9.28 -10.83 -7.09
C GLU A 119 -9.26 -9.39 -6.53
N ASP A 120 -8.83 -9.25 -5.28
CA ASP A 120 -8.70 -7.99 -4.57
C ASP A 120 -7.55 -7.13 -5.12
N TRP A 121 -7.78 -5.82 -5.14
CA TRP A 121 -6.75 -4.84 -5.46
C TRP A 121 -5.93 -4.49 -4.22
N ARG A 122 -4.61 -4.65 -4.32
CA ARG A 122 -3.64 -4.36 -3.25
C ARG A 122 -2.59 -3.37 -3.75
N GLY A 123 -2.12 -2.51 -2.85
CA GLY A 123 -1.00 -1.61 -3.05
C GLY A 123 0.20 -2.03 -2.22
N LEU A 124 1.31 -2.39 -2.86
CA LEU A 124 2.60 -2.59 -2.22
C LEU A 124 3.31 -1.23 -2.15
N VAL A 125 3.50 -0.70 -0.94
CA VAL A 125 4.16 0.58 -0.71
C VAL A 125 5.63 0.31 -0.45
N VAL A 126 6.49 0.66 -1.41
CA VAL A 126 7.94 0.44 -1.35
C VAL A 126 8.65 1.75 -1.10
N ARG A 127 9.53 1.78 -0.09
CA ARG A 127 10.40 2.92 0.21
C ARG A 127 11.83 2.54 -0.12
N PHE A 128 12.44 3.28 -1.06
CA PHE A 128 13.82 3.08 -1.48
C PHE A 128 14.77 3.99 -0.71
N GLY A 129 15.97 3.48 -0.40
CA GLY A 129 17.08 4.28 0.08
C GLY A 129 17.58 5.25 -1.00
N LYS A 130 18.26 6.33 -0.58
CA LYS A 130 18.74 7.40 -1.48
C LYS A 130 19.96 7.02 -2.34
N GLY A 131 20.48 5.79 -2.18
CA GLY A 131 21.66 5.30 -2.90
C GLY A 131 21.34 4.76 -4.31
N PRO A 132 22.37 4.60 -5.16
CA PRO A 132 22.20 4.14 -6.55
C PRO A 132 21.66 2.72 -6.68
N ASP A 133 21.81 1.90 -5.63
CA ASP A 133 21.40 0.48 -5.64
C ASP A 133 19.91 0.25 -5.35
N CYS A 134 19.17 1.34 -5.10
CA CYS A 134 17.74 1.33 -4.75
C CYS A 134 17.40 0.25 -3.71
N ILE A 135 18.17 0.19 -2.62
CA ILE A 135 17.92 -0.74 -1.51
C ILE A 135 16.55 -0.46 -0.89
N ILE A 136 15.80 -1.50 -0.55
CA ILE A 136 14.47 -1.36 0.05
C ILE A 136 14.62 -1.08 1.55
N GLU A 137 14.22 0.11 1.97
CA GLU A 137 14.27 0.58 3.37
C GLU A 137 12.92 0.43 4.10
N GLY A 138 11.86 0.12 3.34
CA GLY A 138 10.54 -0.10 3.90
C GLY A 138 9.60 -0.76 2.89
N LEU A 139 8.74 -1.63 3.41
CA LEU A 139 7.67 -2.28 2.67
C LEU A 139 6.38 -2.19 3.49
N GLY A 140 5.27 -1.88 2.83
CA GLY A 140 3.93 -1.92 3.39
C GLY A 140 2.95 -2.51 2.39
N ILE A 141 1.81 -3.00 2.90
CA ILE A 141 0.71 -3.52 2.11
C ILE A 141 -0.54 -2.76 2.51
N SER A 142 -1.34 -2.37 1.52
CA SER A 142 -2.58 -1.62 1.73
C SER A 142 -3.65 -2.09 0.74
N PRO A 143 -4.95 -1.95 1.06
CA PRO A 143 -5.99 -2.07 0.05
C PRO A 143 -5.84 -0.96 -0.99
N ALA A 144 -6.15 -1.25 -2.25
CA ALA A 144 -6.09 -0.27 -3.32
C ALA A 144 -7.43 -0.14 -4.04
N ARG A 145 -7.72 1.06 -4.54
CA ARG A 145 -8.80 1.25 -5.53
C ARG A 145 -8.43 0.54 -6.85
N PRO A 146 -9.40 -0.04 -7.58
CA PRO A 146 -9.15 -0.58 -8.92
C PRO A 146 -8.47 0.44 -9.85
N PRO A 147 -7.57 0.01 -10.76
CA PRO A 147 -7.08 0.86 -11.83
C PRO A 147 -8.24 1.36 -12.69
N LYS A 148 -8.19 2.64 -13.08
CA LYS A 148 -9.25 3.27 -13.90
C LYS A 148 -9.43 2.61 -15.27
N SER A 149 -8.43 1.85 -15.74
CA SER A 149 -8.48 1.11 -17.01
C SER A 149 -9.32 -0.17 -16.93
N VAL A 150 -9.65 -0.65 -15.72
CA VAL A 150 -10.49 -1.84 -15.52
C VAL A 150 -11.93 -1.39 -15.32
N GLN A 151 -12.81 -1.72 -16.26
CA GLN A 151 -14.26 -1.56 -16.07
C GLN A 151 -14.81 -2.78 -15.36
N GLU A 152 -15.46 -2.57 -14.21
CA GLU A 152 -16.26 -3.63 -13.60
C GLU A 152 -17.54 -3.84 -14.43
N PRO A 153 -17.92 -5.09 -14.71
CA PRO A 153 -19.21 -5.38 -15.31
C PRO A 153 -20.33 -4.82 -14.43
N PRO A 154 -21.39 -4.24 -15.01
CA PRO A 154 -22.51 -3.77 -14.23
C PRO A 154 -23.12 -4.94 -13.44
N LEU A 155 -23.48 -4.67 -12.19
CA LEU A 155 -24.24 -5.62 -11.37
C LEU A 155 -25.53 -5.98 -12.11
N THR A 156 -25.69 -7.24 -12.46
CA THR A 156 -26.94 -7.77 -13.00
C THR A 156 -27.86 -8.07 -11.82
N GLN A 157 -29.08 -7.54 -11.86
CA GLN A 157 -30.11 -7.94 -10.89
C GLN A 157 -30.61 -9.33 -11.30
N GLU A 158 -30.52 -10.30 -10.39
CA GLU A 158 -31.22 -11.59 -10.51
C GLU A 158 -32.72 -11.43 -10.20
#